data_AF-A0A8J3IR22-F1
#
_entry.id   AF-A0A8J3IR22-F1
#
_cell.length_a   1.000
_cell.length_b   1.000
_cell.length_c   1.000
_cell.angle_alpha   90.00
_cell.angle_beta   90.00
_cell.angle_gamma   90.00
#
_symmetry.space_group_name_H-M   'P 1'
#
loop_
_entity.id
_entity.type
_entity.pdbx_description
1 polymer ?
#
loop_
_entity_poly.entity_id
_entity_poly.type
_entity_poly.pdbx_seq_one_letter_code
_entity_poly.pdbx_strand_id
1 'polypeptide(L)'
;MQRLSGNKPILVTLSGGNPAIQPLEPLIDLGHEHGYTFTIETQGSVAQPWFAKLDYLTLSPKPPSSKQVTRWERLDRCISYARGRAGETGPQTSLKIVVFDEEDYAYARYVASRYPDVPMYLQAGNHTPPHLADEIDIPGILNRMDWLIQRVMQDQWYAATVLTQLHVLLWGNKRGV
;
A
#
# COMPACT_ATOMS: atom_id res chain seq x y z
N MET A 1 -17.87 -6.74 10.83
CA MET A 1 -17.47 -5.33 11.05
C MET A 1 -18.32 -4.71 12.15
N GLN A 2 -19.63 -4.56 11.96
CA GLN A 2 -20.58 -4.00 12.94
C GLN A 2 -20.42 -4.52 14.39
N ARG A 3 -20.35 -5.85 14.58
CA ARG A 3 -20.11 -6.46 15.90
C ARG A 3 -18.82 -5.98 16.56
N LEU A 4 -17.74 -5.81 15.79
CA LEU A 4 -16.42 -5.44 16.30
C LEU A 4 -16.31 -3.93 16.60
N SER A 5 -17.00 -3.09 15.82
CA SER A 5 -17.01 -1.64 16.03
C SER A 5 -18.13 -1.17 16.96
N GLY A 6 -18.97 -2.08 17.49
CA GLY A 6 -20.13 -1.72 18.28
C GLY A 6 -21.13 -0.86 17.51
N ASN A 7 -21.35 -1.18 16.23
CA ASN A 7 -22.17 -0.44 15.26
C ASN A 7 -21.69 0.99 14.95
N LYS A 8 -20.51 1.39 15.41
CA LYS A 8 -19.93 2.69 15.05
C LYS A 8 -19.23 2.58 13.70
N PRO A 9 -19.52 3.46 12.74
CA PRO A 9 -18.79 3.48 11.49
C PRO A 9 -17.31 3.82 11.70
N ILE A 10 -16.45 3.11 10.99
CA ILE A 10 -14.99 3.25 11.03
C ILE A 10 -14.43 3.06 9.62
N LEU A 11 -13.15 3.41 9.44
CA LEU A 11 -12.39 3.00 8.26
C LEU A 11 -12.05 1.52 8.34
N VAL A 12 -12.44 0.76 7.32
CA VAL A 12 -12.18 -0.66 7.17
C VAL A 12 -11.04 -0.85 6.17
N THR A 13 -9.96 -1.49 6.59
CA THR A 13 -8.85 -1.84 5.69
C THR A 13 -9.05 -3.23 5.09
N LEU A 14 -9.21 -3.29 3.77
CA LEU A 14 -9.24 -4.50 2.96
C LEU A 14 -7.78 -4.90 2.63
N SER A 15 -7.30 -6.00 3.21
CA SER A 15 -5.91 -6.46 3.07
C SER A 15 -5.83 -7.99 3.03
N GLY A 16 -4.60 -8.53 3.00
CA GLY A 16 -4.27 -9.95 2.90
C GLY A 16 -4.11 -10.41 1.45
N GLY A 17 -3.17 -11.34 1.18
CA GLY A 17 -2.89 -11.82 -0.17
C GLY A 17 -2.85 -10.69 -1.21
N ASN A 18 -3.67 -10.83 -2.25
CA ASN A 18 -4.11 -9.69 -3.07
C ASN A 18 -5.63 -9.54 -2.94
N PRO A 19 -6.16 -8.57 -2.17
CA PRO A 19 -7.60 -8.45 -1.91
C PRO A 19 -8.40 -8.15 -3.19
N ALA A 20 -7.77 -7.57 -4.22
CA ALA A 20 -8.42 -7.23 -5.48
C ALA A 20 -8.87 -8.45 -6.32
N ILE A 21 -8.52 -9.68 -5.92
CA ILE A 21 -9.05 -10.90 -6.57
C ILE A 21 -10.48 -11.24 -6.12
N GLN A 22 -10.95 -10.63 -5.03
CA GLN A 22 -12.23 -10.94 -4.42
C GLN A 22 -13.33 -9.98 -4.92
N PRO A 23 -14.60 -10.44 -5.01
CA PRO A 23 -15.73 -9.60 -5.40
C PRO A 23 -16.19 -8.72 -4.22
N LEU A 24 -15.40 -7.70 -3.87
CA LEU A 24 -15.63 -6.89 -2.66
C LEU A 24 -16.62 -5.73 -2.87
N GLU A 25 -17.06 -5.47 -4.09
CA GLU A 25 -17.98 -4.37 -4.40
C GLU A 25 -19.28 -4.40 -3.56
N PRO A 26 -20.01 -5.53 -3.43
CA PRO A 26 -21.23 -5.55 -2.62
C PRO A 26 -20.97 -5.27 -1.12
N LEU A 27 -19.77 -5.62 -0.64
CA LEU A 27 -19.36 -5.34 0.74
C LEU A 27 -19.11 -3.84 0.95
N ILE A 28 -18.47 -3.20 -0.02
CA ILE A 28 -18.17 -1.76 -0.02
C ILE A 28 -19.49 -0.98 -0.06
N ASP A 29 -20.37 -1.31 -1.00
CA ASP A 29 -21.69 -0.68 -1.16
C ASP A 29 -22.50 -0.77 0.15
N LEU A 30 -22.63 -1.99 0.72
CA LEU A 30 -23.35 -2.21 1.97
C LEU A 30 -22.72 -1.47 3.16
N GLY A 31 -21.39 -1.39 3.22
CA GLY A 31 -20.71 -0.68 4.30
C GLY A 31 -20.90 0.83 4.21
N HIS A 32 -20.84 1.39 3.00
CA HIS A 32 -21.12 2.79 2.72
C HIS A 32 -22.55 3.17 3.10
N GLU A 33 -23.55 2.32 2.81
CA GLU A 33 -24.94 2.51 3.27
C GLU A 33 -25.06 2.65 4.80
N HIS A 34 -24.13 2.05 5.55
CA HIS A 34 -24.07 2.12 7.01
C HIS A 34 -23.02 3.13 7.52
N GLY A 35 -22.49 4.00 6.64
CA GLY A 35 -21.54 5.07 6.96
C GLY A 35 -20.09 4.63 7.19
N TYR A 36 -19.75 3.37 6.96
CA TYR A 36 -18.36 2.90 7.02
C TYR A 36 -17.58 3.48 5.84
N THR A 37 -16.26 3.54 5.96
CA THR A 37 -15.37 3.89 4.85
C THR A 37 -14.40 2.74 4.59
N PHE A 38 -13.83 2.66 3.39
CA PHE A 38 -12.98 1.57 2.96
C PHE A 38 -11.65 2.08 2.41
N THR A 39 -10.58 1.45 2.88
CA THR A 39 -9.25 1.54 2.29
C THR A 39 -8.80 0.15 1.84
N ILE A 40 -8.03 0.09 0.76
CA ILE A 40 -7.39 -1.15 0.30
C ILE A 40 -5.90 -0.93 0.12
N GLU A 41 -5.12 -1.96 0.46
CA GLU A 41 -3.74 -2.09 0.00
C GLU A 41 -3.66 -3.28 -0.98
N THR A 42 -3.18 -3.03 -2.19
CA THR A 42 -2.99 -4.07 -3.21
C THR A 42 -1.73 -3.81 -4.03
N GLN A 43 -1.16 -4.84 -4.61
CA GLN A 43 0.03 -4.71 -5.45
C GLN A 43 -0.21 -4.12 -6.85
N GLY A 44 -1.45 -3.77 -7.20
CA GLY A 44 -1.78 -3.19 -8.51
C GLY A 44 -1.66 -4.15 -9.70
N SER A 45 -1.70 -5.47 -9.45
CA SER A 45 -1.62 -6.50 -10.50
C SER A 45 -2.98 -6.98 -11.00
N VAL A 46 -4.07 -6.61 -10.32
CA VAL A 46 -5.45 -6.92 -10.67
C VAL A 46 -6.24 -5.62 -10.52
N ALA A 47 -6.75 -5.12 -11.65
CA ALA A 47 -7.53 -3.88 -11.67
C ALA A 47 -9.01 -4.22 -11.54
N GLN A 48 -9.71 -3.50 -10.68
CA GLN A 48 -11.13 -3.69 -10.45
C GLN A 48 -11.89 -2.37 -10.63
N PRO A 49 -13.02 -2.34 -11.36
CA PRO A 49 -13.81 -1.12 -11.53
C PRO A 49 -14.27 -0.51 -10.20
N TRP A 50 -14.55 -1.35 -9.21
CA TRP A 50 -14.99 -0.92 -7.87
C TRP A 50 -13.90 -0.19 -7.08
N PHE A 51 -12.67 -0.07 -7.58
CA PHE A 51 -11.68 0.86 -6.98
C PHE A 51 -12.19 2.29 -6.93
N ALA A 52 -13.03 2.73 -7.88
CA ALA A 52 -13.67 4.05 -7.85
C ALA A 52 -14.58 4.27 -6.63
N LYS A 53 -15.03 3.19 -5.98
CA LYS A 53 -15.93 3.23 -4.81
C LYS A 53 -15.18 3.19 -3.48
N LEU A 54 -13.85 3.16 -3.48
CA LEU A 54 -13.09 3.21 -2.23
C LEU A 54 -12.99 4.65 -1.74
N ASP A 55 -12.70 4.82 -0.45
CA ASP A 55 -12.33 6.12 0.11
C ASP A 55 -10.83 6.36 -0.04
N TYR A 56 -10.03 5.29 0.12
CA TYR A 56 -8.58 5.31 -0.03
C TYR A 56 -8.07 4.08 -0.80
N LEU A 57 -7.08 4.28 -1.65
CA LEU A 57 -6.44 3.20 -2.42
C LEU A 57 -4.92 3.32 -2.32
N THR A 58 -4.26 2.32 -1.75
CA THR A 58 -2.80 2.20 -1.79
C THR A 58 -2.39 1.13 -2.80
N LEU A 59 -1.70 1.54 -3.86
CA LEU A 59 -1.10 0.66 -4.85
C LEU A 59 0.38 0.43 -4.51
N SER A 60 0.75 -0.83 -4.29
CA SER A 60 2.09 -1.25 -3.87
C SER A 60 2.72 -2.24 -4.85
N PRO A 61 3.04 -1.79 -6.08
CA PRO A 61 3.66 -2.67 -7.05
C PRO A 61 5.00 -3.18 -6.51
N LYS A 62 5.26 -4.47 -6.71
CA LYS A 62 6.35 -5.16 -6.04
C LYS A 62 7.68 -4.83 -6.72
N PRO A 63 8.72 -4.47 -5.95
CA PRO A 63 10.03 -4.12 -6.49
C PRO A 63 10.84 -5.39 -6.85
N PRO A 64 12.02 -5.25 -7.49
CA PRO A 64 12.84 -6.38 -7.92
C PRO A 64 13.19 -7.40 -6.82
N SER A 65 13.42 -6.97 -5.57
CA SER A 65 13.69 -7.88 -4.45
C SER A 65 12.60 -8.94 -4.21
N SER A 66 11.36 -8.67 -4.65
CA SER A 66 10.24 -9.61 -4.59
C SER A 66 10.30 -10.72 -5.65
N LYS A 67 11.19 -10.60 -6.64
CA LYS A 67 11.28 -11.44 -7.85
C LYS A 67 10.03 -11.40 -8.73
N GLN A 68 9.12 -10.46 -8.49
CA GLN A 68 7.93 -10.26 -9.32
C GLN A 68 8.17 -9.21 -10.39
N VAL A 69 7.70 -9.48 -11.60
CA VAL A 69 7.74 -8.52 -12.69
C VAL A 69 6.48 -7.64 -12.65
N THR A 70 6.69 -6.33 -12.61
CA THR A 70 5.59 -5.37 -12.72
C THR A 70 5.03 -5.36 -14.13
N ARG A 71 3.73 -5.62 -14.24
CA ARG A 71 2.98 -5.51 -15.50
C ARG A 71 2.36 -4.13 -15.58
N TRP A 72 3.05 -3.21 -16.24
CA TRP A 72 2.71 -1.78 -16.28
C TRP A 72 1.29 -1.51 -16.76
N GLU A 73 0.83 -2.25 -17.77
CA GLU A 73 -0.53 -2.12 -18.32
C GLU A 73 -1.62 -2.39 -17.27
N ARG A 74 -1.32 -3.25 -16.30
CA ARG A 74 -2.26 -3.58 -15.21
C ARG A 74 -2.27 -2.50 -14.15
N LEU A 75 -1.10 -1.94 -13.83
CA LEU A 75 -0.99 -0.85 -12.87
C LEU A 75 -1.64 0.44 -13.41
N ASP A 76 -1.41 0.76 -14.69
CA ASP A 76 -2.07 1.87 -15.39
C ASP A 76 -3.60 1.73 -15.30
N ARG A 77 -4.12 0.52 -15.52
CA ARG A 77 -5.56 0.24 -15.42
C ARG A 77 -6.09 0.36 -14.00
N CYS A 78 -5.32 -0.02 -12.98
CA CYS A 78 -5.72 0.20 -11.57
C CYS A 78 -5.91 1.68 -11.28
N ILE A 79 -4.95 2.52 -11.69
CA ILE A 79 -5.01 3.97 -11.50
C ILE A 79 -6.18 4.57 -12.31
N SER A 80 -6.39 4.09 -13.54
CA SER A 80 -7.51 4.54 -14.37
C SER A 80 -8.87 4.22 -13.74
N TYR A 81 -9.05 3.02 -13.16
CA TYR A 81 -10.31 2.68 -12.48
C TYR A 81 -10.47 3.47 -11.18
N ALA A 82 -9.40 3.71 -10.43
CA ALA A 82 -9.45 4.55 -9.25
C ALA A 82 -9.89 5.99 -9.58
N ARG A 83 -9.41 6.57 -10.67
CA ARG A 83 -9.80 7.93 -11.08
C ARG A 83 -11.30 8.05 -11.43
N GLY A 84 -12.01 6.95 -11.63
CA GLY A 84 -13.43 6.96 -11.98
C GLY A 84 -13.69 7.61 -13.34
N ARG A 85 -14.95 8.01 -13.58
CA ARG A 85 -15.32 8.77 -14.78
C ARG A 85 -15.09 10.26 -14.57
N ALA A 86 -14.99 11.01 -15.67
CA ALA A 86 -14.89 12.46 -15.61
C ALA A 86 -16.08 13.05 -14.82
N GLY A 87 -15.78 13.78 -13.74
CA GLY A 87 -16.78 14.37 -12.84
C GLY A 87 -17.09 13.56 -11.57
N GLU A 88 -16.58 12.34 -11.44
CA GLU A 88 -16.64 11.56 -10.20
C GLU A 88 -15.40 11.84 -9.33
N THR A 89 -15.59 11.89 -8.00
CA THR A 89 -14.47 11.91 -7.05
C THR A 89 -14.08 10.48 -6.71
N GLY A 90 -12.98 9.98 -7.29
CA GLY A 90 -12.39 8.69 -6.91
C GLY A 90 -11.74 8.72 -5.51
N PRO A 91 -11.23 7.57 -5.01
CA PRO A 91 -10.50 7.50 -3.75
C PRO A 91 -9.27 8.40 -3.74
N GLN A 92 -8.84 8.75 -2.53
CA GLN A 92 -7.48 9.21 -2.31
C GLN A 92 -6.51 8.07 -2.64
N THR A 93 -5.82 8.20 -3.76
CA THR A 93 -4.92 7.17 -4.29
C THR A 93 -3.47 7.50 -3.96
N SER A 94 -2.72 6.52 -3.48
CA SER A 94 -1.28 6.62 -3.22
C SER A 94 -0.51 5.43 -3.78
N LEU A 95 0.78 5.64 -4.01
CA LEU A 95 1.74 4.59 -4.34
C LEU A 95 2.60 4.30 -3.11
N LYS A 96 2.82 3.03 -2.80
CA LYS A 96 3.71 2.62 -1.69
C LYS A 96 4.69 1.56 -2.13
N ILE A 97 5.99 1.85 -2.15
CA ILE A 97 7.01 0.86 -2.50
C ILE A 97 7.73 0.41 -1.23
N VAL A 98 7.76 -0.91 -1.01
CA VAL A 98 8.61 -1.50 0.01
C VAL A 98 10.03 -1.53 -0.53
N VAL A 99 11.02 -1.06 0.24
CA VAL A 99 12.41 -0.92 -0.22
C VAL A 99 13.32 -1.72 0.69
N PHE A 100 14.05 -2.68 0.11
CA PHE A 100 15.10 -3.43 0.79
C PHE A 100 16.49 -2.88 0.49
N ASP A 101 16.75 -2.41 -0.72
CA ASP A 101 18.07 -2.02 -1.20
C ASP A 101 18.02 -0.92 -2.29
N GLU A 102 19.18 -0.61 -2.88
CA GLU A 102 19.31 0.38 -3.95
C GLU A 102 18.52 0.03 -5.22
N GLU A 103 18.38 -1.25 -5.55
CA GLU A 103 17.64 -1.68 -6.75
C GLU A 103 16.14 -1.40 -6.56
N ASP A 104 15.61 -1.71 -5.38
CA ASP A 104 14.24 -1.38 -5.00
C ASP A 104 14.01 0.14 -4.94
N TYR A 105 14.98 0.91 -4.45
CA TYR A 105 14.91 2.37 -4.41
C TYR A 105 14.88 2.98 -5.81
N ALA A 106 15.75 2.51 -6.72
CA ALA A 106 15.75 2.92 -8.11
C ALA A 106 14.43 2.57 -8.81
N TYR A 107 13.88 1.39 -8.52
CA TYR A 107 12.55 1.00 -8.97
C TYR A 107 11.47 1.96 -8.44
N ALA A 108 11.51 2.35 -7.16
CA ALA A 108 10.56 3.30 -6.60
C ALA A 108 10.61 4.67 -7.29
N ARG A 109 11.81 5.16 -7.61
CA ARG A 109 12.00 6.39 -8.41
C ARG A 109 11.37 6.27 -9.79
N TYR A 110 11.57 5.13 -10.46
CA TYR A 110 10.97 4.88 -11.76
C TYR A 110 9.44 4.88 -11.69
N VAL A 111 8.85 4.20 -10.71
CA VAL A 111 7.39 4.21 -10.49
C VAL A 111 6.88 5.64 -10.26
N ALA A 112 7.56 6.43 -9.42
CA ALA A 112 7.19 7.82 -9.16
C ALA A 112 7.25 8.70 -10.42
N SER A 113 8.26 8.53 -11.27
CA SER A 113 8.36 9.26 -12.54
C SER A 113 7.24 8.91 -13.53
N ARG A 114 6.69 7.69 -13.44
CA ARG A 114 5.58 7.25 -14.29
C ARG A 114 4.24 7.86 -13.85
N TYR A 115 4.09 8.15 -12.56
CA TYR A 115 2.85 8.66 -11.97
C TYR A 115 3.11 9.91 -11.10
N PRO A 116 3.57 11.03 -11.69
CA PRO A 116 4.02 12.19 -10.95
C PRO A 116 2.94 12.84 -10.07
N ASP A 117 1.67 12.66 -10.43
CA ASP A 117 0.52 13.24 -9.71
C ASP A 117 -0.01 12.34 -8.57
N VAL A 118 0.59 11.17 -8.34
CA VAL A 118 0.16 10.23 -7.31
C VAL A 118 1.16 10.26 -6.15
N PRO A 119 0.74 10.60 -4.92
CA PRO A 119 1.62 10.64 -3.76
C PRO A 119 2.42 9.34 -3.57
N MET A 120 3.73 9.47 -3.37
CA MET A 120 4.65 8.34 -3.23
C MET A 120 5.07 8.16 -1.77
N TYR A 121 4.91 6.93 -1.29
CA TYR A 121 5.35 6.46 0.01
C TYR A 121 6.42 5.38 -0.15
N LEU A 122 7.49 5.48 0.61
CA LEU A 122 8.53 4.46 0.68
C LEU A 122 8.47 3.80 2.05
N GLN A 123 8.53 2.48 2.08
CA GLN A 123 8.44 1.71 3.31
C GLN A 123 9.69 0.84 3.47
N ALA A 124 10.42 0.99 4.58
CA ALA A 124 11.52 0.08 4.88
C ALA A 124 11.02 -1.37 4.94
N GLY A 125 11.69 -2.27 4.22
CA GLY A 125 11.35 -3.69 4.18
C GLY A 125 11.66 -4.43 5.48
N ASN A 126 10.71 -5.25 5.95
CA ASN A 126 10.93 -6.23 7.02
C ASN A 126 11.60 -7.48 6.41
N HIS A 127 12.88 -7.70 6.71
CA HIS A 127 13.67 -8.86 6.26
C HIS A 127 13.49 -10.10 7.13
N THR A 128 12.76 -10.00 8.23
CA THR A 128 12.38 -11.09 9.14
C THR A 128 10.85 -11.23 9.24
N PRO A 129 10.12 -11.39 8.12
CA PRO A 129 8.68 -11.56 8.18
C PRO A 129 8.32 -12.93 8.81
N PRO A 130 7.06 -13.12 9.26
CA PRO A 130 6.66 -14.30 10.05
C PRO A 130 6.82 -15.67 9.36
N HIS A 131 7.12 -15.70 8.05
CA HIS A 131 7.33 -16.92 7.27
C HIS A 131 8.81 -17.21 6.99
N LEU A 132 9.72 -16.31 7.38
CA LEU A 132 11.17 -16.44 7.20
C LEU A 132 11.93 -16.47 8.53
N ALA A 133 11.36 -15.93 9.61
CA ALA A 133 12.00 -15.90 10.92
C ALA A 133 10.97 -15.95 12.06
N ASP A 134 11.36 -16.60 13.15
CA ASP A 134 10.57 -16.68 14.39
C ASP A 134 10.63 -15.36 15.18
N GLU A 135 11.80 -14.71 15.18
CA GLU A 135 12.04 -13.44 15.85
C GLU A 135 12.15 -12.29 14.84
N ILE A 136 11.71 -11.11 15.29
CA ILE A 136 11.80 -9.89 14.51
C ILE A 136 13.11 -9.15 14.79
N ASP A 137 13.80 -8.72 13.73
CA ASP A 137 14.97 -7.85 13.83
C ASP A 137 14.56 -6.37 13.72
N ILE A 138 14.03 -5.82 14.82
CA ILE A 138 13.68 -4.40 14.92
C ILE A 138 14.91 -3.49 14.63
N PRO A 139 16.10 -3.72 15.22
CA PRO A 139 17.29 -2.92 14.91
C PRO A 139 17.62 -2.89 13.42
N GLY A 140 17.56 -4.03 12.72
CA GLY A 140 17.79 -4.10 11.28
C GLY A 140 16.76 -3.31 10.46
N ILE A 141 15.47 -3.35 10.85
CA ILE A 141 14.42 -2.55 10.20
C ILE A 141 14.67 -1.05 10.40
N LEU A 142 15.05 -0.62 11.60
CA LEU A 142 15.34 0.78 11.90
C LEU A 142 16.60 1.28 11.18
N ASN A 143 17.66 0.47 11.11
CA ASN A 143 18.85 0.79 10.32
C ASN A 143 18.51 0.96 8.83
N ARG A 144 17.62 0.12 8.30
CA ARG A 144 17.14 0.25 6.92
C ARG A 144 16.30 1.50 6.71
N MET A 145 15.46 1.85 7.68
CA MET A 145 14.70 3.09 7.65
C MET A 145 15.62 4.31 7.63
N ASP A 146 16.66 4.34 8.47
CA ASP A 146 17.65 5.41 8.47
C ASP A 146 18.37 5.51 7.12
N TRP A 147 18.90 4.40 6.60
CA TRP A 147 19.50 4.35 5.26
C TRP A 147 18.57 4.94 4.18
N LEU A 148 17.29 4.55 4.18
CA LEU A 148 16.31 5.02 3.21
C LEU A 148 16.03 6.53 3.35
N ILE A 149 15.97 7.05 4.57
CA ILE A 149 15.84 8.49 4.84
C ILE A 149 17.05 9.24 4.30
N GLN A 150 18.28 8.79 4.63
CA GLN A 150 19.50 9.41 4.15
C GLN A 150 19.57 9.41 2.62
N ARG A 151 19.18 8.30 1.97
CA ARG A 151 19.16 8.18 0.51
C ARG A 151 18.18 9.16 -0.14
N VAL A 152 16.96 9.26 0.37
CA VAL A 152 15.94 10.23 -0.10
C VAL A 152 16.43 11.66 0.08
N MET A 153 17.08 11.98 1.21
CA MET A 153 17.63 13.31 1.48
C MET A 153 18.79 13.66 0.53
N GLN A 154 19.71 12.71 0.30
CA GLN A 154 20.84 12.88 -0.61
C GLN A 154 20.37 13.18 -2.05
N ASP A 155 19.31 12.51 -2.49
CA ASP A 155 18.74 12.74 -3.82
C ASP A 155 17.72 13.89 -3.87
N GLN A 156 17.51 14.59 -2.75
CA GLN A 156 16.57 15.70 -2.61
C GLN A 156 15.13 15.34 -3.03
N TRP A 157 14.72 14.10 -2.80
CA TRP A 157 13.42 13.60 -3.23
C TRP A 157 12.32 13.92 -2.20
N TYR A 158 12.06 15.21 -1.99
CA TYR A 158 11.15 15.71 -0.94
C TYR A 158 9.67 15.38 -1.15
N ALA A 159 9.29 14.98 -2.37
CA ALA A 159 7.92 14.56 -2.67
C ALA A 159 7.58 13.15 -2.15
N ALA A 160 8.59 12.33 -1.83
CA ALA A 160 8.38 11.02 -1.24
C ALA A 160 8.24 11.09 0.28
N THR A 161 7.31 10.34 0.84
CA THR A 161 7.16 10.16 2.29
C THR A 161 7.76 8.83 2.72
N VAL A 162 8.77 8.84 3.60
CA VAL A 162 9.36 7.62 4.15
C VAL A 162 8.62 7.19 5.41
N LEU A 163 8.15 5.94 5.45
CA LEU A 163 7.42 5.35 6.57
C LEU A 163 8.05 4.01 6.98
N THR A 164 7.67 3.56 8.17
CA THR A 164 7.92 2.21 8.65
C THR A 164 6.61 1.48 8.91
N GLN A 165 6.69 0.18 9.14
CA GLN A 165 5.56 -0.60 9.61
C GLN A 165 5.40 -0.39 11.12
N LEU A 166 4.69 0.65 11.55
CA LEU A 166 4.51 0.97 12.97
C LEU A 166 3.99 -0.22 13.79
N HIS A 167 3.04 -0.99 13.24
CA HIS A 167 2.51 -2.18 13.92
C HIS A 167 3.58 -3.26 14.14
N VAL A 168 4.54 -3.38 13.23
CA VAL A 168 5.67 -4.31 13.33
C VAL A 168 6.65 -3.85 14.41
N LEU A 169 6.87 -2.54 14.56
CA LEU A 169 7.69 -2.01 15.65
C LEU A 169 7.04 -2.18 17.03
N LEU A 170 5.71 -2.10 17.12
CA LEU A 170 4.97 -2.21 18.38
C LEU A 170 4.70 -3.65 18.80
N TRP A 171 4.36 -4.53 17.85
CA TRP A 171 3.87 -5.87 18.13
C TRP A 171 4.62 -6.98 17.38
N GLY A 172 5.71 -6.64 16.69
CA GLY A 172 6.48 -7.59 15.90
C GLY A 172 5.62 -8.26 14.82
N ASN A 173 5.79 -9.58 14.70
CA ASN A 173 5.10 -10.40 13.71
C ASN A 173 3.71 -10.90 14.17
N LYS A 174 3.16 -10.33 15.26
CA LYS A 174 1.87 -10.76 15.83
C LYS A 174 0.72 -10.48 14.86
N ARG A 175 -0.19 -11.46 14.71
CA ARG A 175 -1.40 -11.34 13.89
C ARG A 175 -2.60 -10.85 14.71
N GLY A 176 -3.52 -10.13 14.06
CA GLY A 176 -4.80 -9.73 14.65
C GLY A 176 -4.68 -8.63 15.72
N VAL A 177 -3.72 -7.71 15.53
CA VAL A 177 -3.50 -6.53 16.38
C VAL A 177 -4.13 -5.28 15.79
#